data_AF-A0A914YKM9-F1
#
_entry.id   AF-A0A914YKM9-F1
#
_cell.length_a   1.000
_cell.length_b   1.000
_cell.length_c   1.000
_cell.angle_alpha   90.00
_cell.angle_beta   90.00
_cell.angle_gamma   90.00
#
_symmetry.space_group_name_H-M   'P 1'
#
loop_
_entity.id
_entity.type
_entity.pdbx_description
1 polymer ?
#
loop_
_entity_poly.entity_id
_entity_poly.type
_entity_poly.pdbx_seq_one_letter_code
_entity_poly.pdbx_strand_id
1 'polypeptide(L)'
;MIELNSSEGSGGNINDNQKQQKKLKTEIQSIERECPWAWATGCKWNSFVIDSYTTLGDIENNNNIIVTNQDKSSVTLQLIKGTDNYEDGISICIPPLYWYSDWLKLSFFIEVWRLSAGTNAHFYFYIQSISKTVEAVLKEYESQGILTIIEWPMLPNSTEENPNESIYRFGHLLAQNDCRYR
;
A
#
# COMPACT_ATOMS: atom_id res chain seq x y z
N MET A 1 11.16 18.28 1.93
CA MET A 1 10.34 18.48 3.14
C MET A 1 8.89 18.36 2.70
N ILE A 2 8.23 17.27 3.09
CA ILE A 2 6.83 17.00 2.76
C ILE A 2 5.99 17.49 3.95
N GLU A 3 4.93 18.25 3.70
CA GLU A 3 4.08 18.80 4.74
C GLU A 3 2.72 18.09 4.74
N LEU A 4 2.32 17.53 5.89
CA LEU A 4 1.01 16.92 6.07
C LEU A 4 0.09 17.89 6.80
N ASN A 5 -1.05 18.20 6.19
CA ASN A 5 -2.09 19.05 6.76
C ASN A 5 -3.37 18.24 6.96
N SER A 6 -3.96 18.25 8.15
CA SER A 6 -5.32 17.73 8.40
C SER A 6 -6.33 18.88 8.44
N SER A 7 -7.54 18.67 7.93
CA SER A 7 -8.64 19.63 8.05
C SER A 7 -9.59 19.24 9.18
N GLU A 8 -9.76 20.09 10.18
CA GLU A 8 -10.77 19.92 11.24
C GLU A 8 -12.14 20.45 10.77
N GLY A 9 -13.21 19.74 11.13
CA GLY A 9 -14.60 20.13 10.87
C GLY A 9 -15.31 20.44 12.19
N SER A 10 -15.25 21.68 12.67
CA SER A 10 -15.96 22.09 13.88
C SER A 10 -17.43 22.40 13.58
N GLY A 11 -18.33 21.69 14.28
CA GLY A 11 -19.75 22.05 14.37
C GLY A 11 -19.95 23.24 15.32
N GLY A 12 -20.54 24.33 14.83
CA GLY A 12 -20.92 25.49 15.63
C GLY A 12 -20.96 26.77 14.79
N ASN A 13 -22.10 27.44 14.76
CA ASN A 13 -22.52 28.40 13.73
C ASN A 13 -21.93 29.82 13.88
N ILE A 14 -21.72 30.46 12.72
CA ILE A 14 -21.56 31.92 12.41
C ILE A 14 -20.11 32.45 12.26
N ASN A 15 -19.77 32.68 10.99
CA ASN A 15 -18.82 33.67 10.42
C ASN A 15 -17.32 33.51 10.68
N ASP A 16 -16.68 32.57 9.97
CA ASP A 16 -15.57 32.82 9.03
C ASP A 16 -15.08 31.45 8.52
N ASN A 17 -15.18 31.21 7.22
CA ASN A 17 -14.73 29.97 6.56
C ASN A 17 -13.20 29.91 6.51
N GLN A 18 -12.54 29.66 7.65
CA GLN A 18 -11.17 29.18 7.68
C GLN A 18 -11.17 27.77 8.27
N LYS A 19 -11.26 26.76 7.40
CA LYS A 19 -10.83 25.40 7.76
C LYS A 19 -9.38 25.50 8.22
N GLN A 20 -9.17 25.44 9.54
CA GLN A 20 -7.84 25.54 10.11
C GLN A 20 -7.08 24.25 9.78
N GLN A 21 -6.04 24.37 8.96
CA GLN A 21 -5.20 23.24 8.57
C GLN A 21 -4.15 23.04 9.67
N LYS A 22 -4.21 21.90 10.37
CA LYS A 22 -3.22 21.55 11.39
C LYS A 22 -2.03 20.89 10.71
N LYS A 23 -0.86 21.51 10.82
CA LYS A 23 0.40 20.97 10.28
C LYS A 23 0.95 19.90 11.21
N LEU A 24 1.11 18.69 10.69
CA LEU A 24 1.67 17.57 11.44
C LEU A 24 3.19 17.53 11.33
N LYS A 25 3.84 17.15 12.42
CA LYS A 25 5.29 16.92 12.43
C LYS A 25 5.57 15.53 11.84
N THR A 26 6.32 15.51 10.74
CA THR A 26 6.65 14.28 10.01
C THR A 26 8.12 13.93 10.13
N GLU A 27 8.40 12.63 10.21
CA GLU A 27 9.72 12.04 10.02
C GLU A 27 9.71 11.25 8.71
N ILE A 28 10.76 11.39 7.91
CA ILE A 28 10.90 10.71 6.62
C ILE A 28 12.13 9.84 6.67
N GLN A 29 11.96 8.55 6.40
CA GLN A 29 13.05 7.59 6.39
C GLN A 29 13.03 6.75 5.11
N SER A 30 14.22 6.47 4.57
CA SER A 30 14.37 5.50 3.48
C SER A 30 14.17 4.09 4.04
N ILE A 31 13.33 3.28 3.41
CA ILE A 31 13.04 1.92 3.90
C ILE A 31 14.31 1.07 3.82
N GLU A 32 15.09 1.26 2.76
CA GLU A 32 16.22 0.43 2.41
C GLU A 32 17.53 0.92 3.02
N ARG A 33 17.50 2.04 3.76
CA ARG A 33 18.58 2.70 4.52
C ARG A 33 19.79 3.12 3.71
N GLU A 34 20.46 2.16 3.07
CA GLU A 34 21.66 2.35 2.27
C GLU A 34 21.33 2.18 0.78
N CYS A 35 21.94 3.03 -0.05
CA CYS A 35 21.89 2.93 -1.49
C CYS A 35 23.23 3.43 -2.07
N PRO A 36 23.87 2.72 -3.01
CA PRO A 36 23.47 1.44 -3.61
C PRO A 36 23.65 0.22 -2.70
N TRP A 37 22.92 -0.88 -2.99
CA TRP A 37 23.08 -2.17 -2.30
C TRP A 37 24.21 -3.02 -2.89
N ALA A 38 24.64 -4.05 -2.16
CA ALA A 38 25.69 -4.97 -2.61
C ALA A 38 25.43 -5.64 -3.98
N TRP A 39 24.17 -5.75 -4.41
CA TRP A 39 23.77 -6.42 -5.65
C TRP A 39 23.15 -5.48 -6.70
N ALA A 40 23.11 -4.16 -6.44
CA ALA A 40 22.60 -3.16 -7.37
C ALA A 40 23.61 -2.04 -7.56
N THR A 41 23.98 -1.73 -8.81
CA THR A 41 25.04 -0.74 -9.14
C THR A 41 24.65 0.72 -8.95
N GLY A 42 23.40 1.00 -8.57
CA GLY A 42 22.83 2.32 -8.31
C GLY A 42 21.34 2.20 -7.95
N CYS A 43 20.78 3.22 -7.28
CA CYS A 43 19.33 3.33 -7.11
C CYS A 43 18.86 4.64 -7.75
N LYS A 44 18.15 4.52 -8.87
CA LYS A 44 17.39 5.64 -9.44
C LYS A 44 16.16 5.96 -8.60
N TRP A 45 15.59 4.92 -8.00
CA TRP A 45 14.39 4.98 -7.17
C TRP A 45 14.70 4.44 -5.78
N ASN A 46 14.01 4.98 -4.77
CA ASN A 46 14.12 4.51 -3.39
C ASN A 46 12.75 4.64 -2.71
N SER A 47 12.44 3.76 -1.76
CA SER A 47 11.18 3.83 -1.03
C SER A 47 11.35 4.67 0.23
N PHE A 48 10.31 5.42 0.57
CA PHE A 48 10.29 6.24 1.77
C PHE A 48 9.05 5.91 2.59
N VAL A 49 9.23 5.90 3.92
CA VAL A 49 8.13 5.89 4.89
C VAL A 49 8.09 7.27 5.53
N ILE A 50 6.88 7.79 5.66
CA ILE A 50 6.59 9.07 6.32
C ILE A 50 5.79 8.74 7.57
N ASP A 51 6.41 8.92 8.72
CA ASP A 51 5.78 8.72 10.01
C ASP A 51 5.37 10.07 10.59
N SER A 52 4.19 10.12 11.19
CA SER A 52 3.66 11.33 11.82
C SER A 52 2.98 10.98 13.13
N TYR A 53 3.30 11.73 14.17
CA TYR A 53 2.74 11.53 15.51
C TYR A 53 1.70 12.60 15.79
N THR A 54 0.48 12.19 16.11
CA THR A 54 -0.61 13.07 16.54
C THR A 54 -1.44 12.38 17.61
N THR A 55 -2.24 13.14 18.36
CA THR A 55 -3.18 12.52 19.31
C THR A 55 -4.40 11.98 18.56
N LEU A 56 -4.91 10.81 18.96
CA LEU A 56 -6.08 10.18 18.36
C LEU A 56 -7.33 11.07 18.38
N GLY A 57 -7.43 11.98 19.36
CA GLY A 57 -8.53 12.95 19.45
C GLY A 57 -8.49 14.05 18.38
N ASP A 58 -7.32 14.27 17.75
CA ASP A 58 -7.17 15.25 16.66
C ASP A 58 -7.60 14.69 15.29
N ILE A 59 -7.73 13.37 15.18
CA ILE A 59 -8.15 12.69 13.96
C ILE A 59 -9.61 12.25 14.16
N GLU A 60 -10.55 13.16 13.86
CA GLU A 60 -11.95 12.75 13.72
C GLU A 60 -12.11 11.77 12.54
N ASN A 61 -13.03 10.82 12.70
CA ASN A 61 -13.33 9.74 11.74
C ASN A 61 -13.94 10.29 10.44
N ASN A 62 -13.15 10.95 9.60
CA ASN A 62 -13.32 11.15 8.13
C ASN A 62 -12.36 12.22 7.58
N ASN A 63 -11.20 12.39 8.20
CA ASN A 63 -10.30 13.46 7.78
C ASN A 63 -9.46 13.01 6.57
N ASN A 64 -9.62 13.74 5.47
CA ASN A 64 -8.66 13.71 4.40
C ASN A 64 -7.36 14.37 4.87
N ILE A 65 -6.22 13.72 4.66
CA ILE A 65 -4.90 14.33 4.83
C ILE A 65 -4.46 14.91 3.50
N ILE A 66 -4.00 16.15 3.52
CA ILE A 66 -3.38 16.77 2.35
C ILE A 66 -1.87 16.66 2.52
N VAL A 67 -1.25 15.93 1.59
CA VAL A 67 0.21 15.85 1.45
C VAL A 67 0.63 16.92 0.47
N THR A 68 1.40 17.90 0.94
CA THR A 68 1.89 19.00 0.10
C THR A 68 3.40 18.85 -0.11
N ASN A 69 3.81 18.90 -1.37
CA ASN A 69 5.21 18.89 -1.77
C ASN A 69 5.77 20.34 -1.78
N GLN A 70 7.10 20.48 -1.88
CA GLN A 70 7.81 21.76 -1.88
C GLN A 70 7.41 22.68 -3.04
N ASP A 71 7.04 22.11 -4.18
CA ASP A 71 6.53 22.81 -5.36
C ASP A 71 5.05 23.24 -5.21
N LYS A 72 4.47 23.03 -4.02
CA LYS A 72 3.06 23.29 -3.68
C LYS A 72 2.06 22.38 -4.41
N SER A 73 2.52 21.33 -5.10
CA SER A 73 1.62 20.27 -5.53
C SER A 73 1.09 19.54 -4.30
N SER A 74 -0.19 19.19 -4.32
CA SER A 74 -0.86 18.58 -3.16
C SER A 74 -1.69 17.38 -3.55
N VAL A 75 -1.58 16.30 -2.79
CA VAL A 75 -2.40 15.09 -2.94
C VAL A 75 -3.26 14.92 -1.70
N THR A 76 -4.55 14.63 -1.91
CA THR A 76 -5.48 14.35 -0.83
C THR A 76 -5.56 12.84 -0.62
N LEU A 77 -5.24 12.40 0.59
CA LEU A 77 -5.27 11.00 1.02
C LEU A 77 -6.41 10.78 2.00
N GLN A 78 -7.08 9.64 1.87
CA GLN A 78 -8.07 9.22 2.86
C GLN A 78 -7.36 8.52 4.02
N LEU A 79 -7.71 8.90 5.25
CA LEU A 79 -7.24 8.19 6.43
C LEU A 79 -8.04 6.91 6.63
N ILE A 80 -7.34 5.78 6.66
CA ILE A 80 -7.90 4.49 7.06
C ILE A 80 -7.47 4.26 8.51
N LYS A 81 -8.45 4.21 9.41
CA LYS A 81 -8.19 3.82 10.79
C LYS A 81 -7.90 2.32 10.81
N GLY A 82 -6.68 1.95 11.21
CA GLY A 82 -6.36 0.55 11.48
C GLY A 82 -7.31 -0.03 12.52
N THR A 83 -7.91 -1.17 12.22
CA THR A 83 -8.79 -1.88 13.15
C THR A 83 -7.97 -2.89 13.94
N ASP A 84 -8.12 -2.89 15.28
CA ASP A 84 -7.57 -3.95 16.13
C ASP A 84 -8.42 -5.24 16.11
N ASN A 85 -9.43 -5.30 15.24
CA ASN A 85 -10.28 -6.47 15.04
C ASN A 85 -9.56 -7.45 14.12
N TYR A 86 -8.67 -8.25 14.70
CA TYR A 86 -8.10 -9.39 13.99
C TYR A 86 -9.17 -10.49 13.91
N GLU A 87 -9.54 -10.87 12.69
CA GLU A 87 -10.30 -12.11 12.49
C GLU A 87 -9.43 -13.31 12.86
N ASP A 88 -10.05 -14.35 13.44
CA ASP A 88 -9.35 -15.58 13.79
C ASP A 88 -8.84 -16.28 12.52
N GLY A 89 -7.54 -16.15 12.22
CA GLY A 89 -6.94 -16.72 11.01
C GLY A 89 -5.53 -16.24 10.73
N ILE A 90 -5.03 -16.57 9.54
CA ILE A 90 -3.72 -16.14 9.03
C ILE A 90 -3.92 -15.40 7.71
N SER A 91 -3.57 -14.12 7.69
CA SER A 91 -3.46 -13.33 6.47
C SER A 91 -2.11 -13.58 5.80
N ILE A 92 -2.13 -14.00 4.53
CA ILE A 92 -0.93 -14.31 3.76
C ILE A 92 -0.75 -13.23 2.68
N CYS A 93 0.29 -12.41 2.84
CA CYS A 93 0.63 -11.32 1.95
C CYS A 93 1.58 -11.79 0.84
N ILE A 94 1.11 -11.80 -0.41
CA ILE A 94 1.92 -12.21 -1.56
C ILE A 94 2.55 -10.98 -2.21
N PRO A 95 3.88 -10.93 -2.42
CA PRO A 95 4.50 -9.85 -3.18
C PRO A 95 3.86 -9.68 -4.58
N PRO A 96 3.89 -8.48 -5.20
CA PRO A 96 3.26 -8.29 -6.49
C PRO A 96 3.81 -9.26 -7.54
N LEU A 97 2.92 -9.91 -8.26
CA LEU A 97 3.26 -10.85 -9.31
C LEU A 97 3.60 -10.07 -10.58
N TYR A 98 4.88 -10.14 -10.96
CA TYR A 98 5.43 -9.57 -12.19
C TYR A 98 5.71 -10.67 -13.21
N TRP A 99 5.11 -10.55 -14.39
CA TRP A 99 5.28 -11.49 -15.51
C TRP A 99 5.07 -12.96 -15.12
N TYR A 100 4.12 -13.24 -14.22
CA TYR A 100 3.94 -14.58 -13.66
C TYR A 100 2.94 -15.42 -14.47
N SER A 101 3.30 -16.66 -14.80
CA SER A 101 2.49 -17.51 -15.69
C SER A 101 2.24 -18.93 -15.20
N ASP A 102 2.82 -19.35 -14.08
CA ASP A 102 2.79 -20.74 -13.60
C ASP A 102 1.60 -20.98 -12.66
N TRP A 103 0.44 -21.24 -13.25
CA TRP A 103 -0.80 -21.47 -12.49
C TRP A 103 -0.76 -22.72 -11.62
N LEU A 104 0.01 -23.76 -12.00
CA LEU A 104 0.13 -25.00 -11.23
C LEU A 104 0.86 -24.76 -9.91
N LYS A 105 2.00 -24.07 -9.95
CA LYS A 105 2.75 -23.73 -8.73
C LYS A 105 1.93 -22.82 -7.81
N LEU A 106 1.20 -21.88 -8.39
CA LEU A 106 0.32 -20.99 -7.62
C LEU A 106 -0.82 -21.74 -6.94
N SER A 107 -1.50 -22.63 -7.67
CA SER A 107 -2.58 -23.45 -7.10
C SER A 107 -2.05 -24.36 -6.00
N PHE A 108 -0.91 -25.02 -6.24
CA PHE A 108 -0.26 -25.85 -5.24
C PHE A 108 0.12 -25.06 -3.98
N PHE A 109 0.66 -23.85 -4.13
CA PHE A 109 0.95 -22.95 -3.02
C PHE A 109 -0.30 -22.66 -2.19
N ILE A 110 -1.41 -22.25 -2.84
CA ILE A 110 -2.67 -21.96 -2.15
C ILE A 110 -3.15 -23.18 -1.37
N GLU A 111 -3.22 -24.35 -2.00
CA GLU A 111 -3.74 -25.56 -1.35
C GLU A 111 -2.87 -26.03 -0.18
N VAL A 112 -1.55 -25.98 -0.31
CA VAL A 112 -0.64 -26.39 0.77
C VAL A 112 -0.78 -25.48 1.99
N TRP A 113 -0.91 -24.18 1.78
CA TRP A 113 -1.10 -23.23 2.88
C TRP A 113 -2.48 -23.38 3.53
N ARG A 114 -3.53 -23.64 2.75
CA ARG A 114 -4.86 -23.95 3.29
C ARG A 114 -4.88 -25.25 4.10
N LEU A 115 -4.14 -26.27 3.67
CA LEU A 115 -3.99 -27.51 4.43
C LEU A 115 -3.23 -27.30 5.74
N SER A 116 -2.25 -26.38 5.75
CA SER A 116 -1.35 -26.18 6.90
C SER A 116 -1.92 -25.20 7.94
N ALA A 117 -2.53 -24.11 7.49
CA ALA A 117 -3.12 -23.06 8.33
C ALA A 117 -4.62 -23.29 8.62
N GLY A 118 -5.22 -24.30 7.99
CA GLY A 118 -6.65 -24.57 8.06
C GLY A 118 -7.48 -23.65 7.15
N THR A 119 -8.81 -23.72 7.27
CA THR A 119 -9.77 -22.95 6.47
C THR A 119 -9.75 -21.45 6.72
N ASN A 120 -8.95 -20.98 7.70
CA ASN A 120 -8.90 -19.59 8.14
C ASN A 120 -7.69 -18.84 7.54
N ALA A 121 -7.11 -19.35 6.45
CA ALA A 121 -6.08 -18.64 5.70
C ALA A 121 -6.72 -17.79 4.60
N HIS A 122 -6.45 -16.48 4.62
CA HIS A 122 -6.88 -15.55 3.58
C HIS A 122 -5.67 -14.97 2.85
N PHE A 123 -5.68 -15.01 1.51
CA PHE A 123 -4.53 -14.58 0.72
C PHE A 123 -4.79 -13.21 0.07
N TYR A 124 -3.78 -12.35 0.08
CA TYR A 124 -3.78 -11.09 -0.65
C TYR A 124 -2.80 -11.17 -1.82
N PHE A 125 -3.33 -11.26 -3.03
CA PHE A 125 -2.55 -11.35 -4.26
C PHE A 125 -2.47 -10.00 -4.95
N TYR A 126 -1.28 -9.41 -4.97
CA TYR A 126 -1.02 -8.19 -5.72
C TYR A 126 -0.61 -8.52 -7.15
N ILE A 127 -1.29 -7.93 -8.14
CA ILE A 127 -1.14 -8.29 -9.56
C ILE A 127 -0.61 -7.10 -10.34
N GLN A 128 0.60 -7.22 -10.88
CA GLN A 128 1.12 -6.26 -11.86
C GLN A 128 1.02 -6.80 -13.29
N SER A 129 1.43 -8.05 -13.51
CA SER A 129 1.31 -8.70 -14.80
C SER A 129 1.31 -10.23 -14.65
N ILE A 130 0.24 -10.86 -15.10
CA ILE A 130 0.05 -12.32 -15.05
C ILE A 130 -0.50 -12.87 -16.37
N SER A 131 -0.35 -14.17 -16.58
CA SER A 131 -1.01 -14.84 -17.72
C SER A 131 -2.53 -14.93 -17.49
N LYS A 132 -3.31 -14.97 -18.58
CA LYS A 132 -4.77 -15.15 -18.51
C LYS A 132 -5.19 -16.42 -17.76
N THR A 133 -4.37 -17.47 -17.82
CA THR A 133 -4.62 -18.72 -17.10
C THR A 133 -4.46 -18.55 -15.60
N VAL A 134 -3.41 -17.84 -15.16
CA VAL A 134 -3.22 -17.50 -13.75
C VAL A 134 -4.37 -16.62 -13.26
N GLU A 135 -4.77 -15.63 -14.06
CA GLU A 135 -5.87 -14.73 -13.73
C GLU A 135 -7.19 -15.50 -13.52
N ALA A 136 -7.50 -16.45 -14.40
CA ALA A 136 -8.70 -17.28 -14.28
C ALA A 136 -8.68 -18.13 -13.01
N VAL A 137 -7.54 -18.73 -12.66
CA VAL A 137 -7.38 -19.51 -11.42
C VAL A 137 -7.56 -18.64 -10.18
N LEU A 138 -6.94 -17.45 -10.15
CA LEU A 138 -7.08 -16.53 -9.03
C LEU A 138 -8.53 -16.07 -8.85
N LYS A 139 -9.23 -15.75 -9.94
CA LYS A 139 -10.64 -15.35 -9.90
C LYS A 139 -11.55 -16.45 -9.38
N GLU A 140 -11.25 -17.70 -9.68
CA GLU A 140 -11.98 -18.85 -9.12
C GLU A 140 -11.83 -18.90 -7.60
N TYR A 141 -10.60 -18.82 -7.08
CA TYR A 141 -10.35 -18.77 -5.64
C TYR A 141 -10.95 -17.54 -4.96
N GLU A 142 -10.91 -16.37 -5.60
CA GLU A 142 -11.54 -15.15 -5.10
C GLU A 142 -13.05 -15.32 -4.97
N SER A 143 -13.71 -15.95 -5.95
CA SER A 143 -15.16 -16.22 -5.92
C SER A 143 -15.58 -17.13 -4.76
N GLN A 144 -14.66 -17.95 -4.25
CA GLN A 144 -14.86 -18.83 -3.09
C GLN A 144 -14.54 -18.13 -1.77
N GLY A 145 -14.13 -16.86 -1.79
CA GLY A 145 -13.76 -16.09 -0.59
C GLY A 145 -12.41 -16.50 0.01
N ILE A 146 -11.54 -17.19 -0.74
CA ILE A 146 -10.25 -17.68 -0.25
C ILE A 146 -9.16 -16.61 -0.33
N LEU A 147 -9.29 -15.70 -1.30
CA LEU A 147 -8.30 -14.66 -1.54
C LEU A 147 -8.94 -13.37 -2.02
N THR A 148 -8.17 -12.29 -1.96
CA THR A 148 -8.48 -10.99 -2.57
C THR A 148 -7.41 -10.66 -3.60
N ILE A 149 -7.84 -10.29 -4.81
CA ILE A 149 -6.98 -9.79 -5.87
C ILE A 149 -6.88 -8.27 -5.74
N ILE A 150 -5.64 -7.77 -5.73
CA ILE A 150 -5.34 -6.34 -5.65
C ILE A 150 -4.53 -5.96 -6.89
N GLU A 151 -5.05 -5.03 -7.69
CA GLU A 151 -4.30 -4.49 -8.82
C GLU A 151 -3.13 -3.64 -8.30
N TRP A 152 -1.90 -4.00 -8.70
CA TRP A 152 -0.71 -3.24 -8.34
C TRP A 152 -0.48 -2.12 -9.36
N PRO A 153 -0.62 -0.84 -8.97
CA PRO A 153 -0.64 0.26 -9.91
C PRO A 153 0.73 0.48 -10.56
N MET A 154 0.71 0.91 -11.82
CA MET A 154 1.88 1.47 -12.48
C MET A 154 2.11 2.92 -12.02
N LEU A 155 3.38 3.27 -11.84
CA LEU A 155 3.78 4.63 -11.52
C LEU A 155 3.81 5.52 -12.78
N PRO A 156 3.58 6.84 -12.66
CA PRO A 156 3.72 7.77 -13.78
C PRO A 156 5.09 7.65 -14.44
N ASN A 157 5.13 7.59 -15.77
CA ASN A 157 6.37 7.57 -16.55
C ASN A 157 6.54 8.86 -17.36
N SER A 158 7.79 9.18 -17.72
CA SER A 158 8.14 10.26 -18.63
C SER A 158 8.94 9.72 -19.82
N THR A 159 9.21 10.58 -20.80
CA THR A 159 10.09 10.23 -21.93
C THR A 159 11.55 10.01 -21.50
N GLU A 160 11.94 10.57 -20.36
CA GLU A 160 13.31 10.51 -19.82
C GLU A 160 13.48 9.35 -18.83
N GLU A 161 12.40 8.98 -18.11
CA GLU A 161 12.47 7.99 -17.05
C GLU A 161 11.18 7.17 -16.89
N ASN A 162 11.34 5.86 -16.78
CA ASN A 162 10.24 4.93 -16.53
C ASN A 162 10.47 4.15 -15.21
N PRO A 163 9.86 4.56 -14.09
CA PRO A 163 10.00 3.87 -12.80
C PRO A 163 9.53 2.42 -12.83
N ASN A 164 8.58 2.09 -13.73
CA ASN A 164 8.00 0.75 -13.83
C ASN A 164 9.00 -0.32 -14.28
N GLU A 165 10.14 0.06 -14.85
CA GLU A 165 11.21 -0.89 -15.19
C GLU A 165 11.92 -1.45 -13.95
N SER A 166 11.87 -0.73 -12.82
CA SER A 166 12.55 -1.11 -11.59
C SER A 166 11.60 -1.32 -10.41
N ILE A 167 10.31 -1.05 -10.57
CA ILE A 167 9.32 -1.15 -9.48
C ILE A 167 9.22 -2.55 -8.91
N TYR A 168 9.53 -3.60 -9.69
CA TYR A 168 9.58 -4.98 -9.19
C TYR A 168 10.60 -5.20 -8.07
N ARG A 169 11.59 -4.31 -7.91
CA ARG A 169 12.58 -4.38 -6.83
C ARG A 169 12.03 -3.81 -5.52
N PHE A 170 11.30 -2.70 -5.60
CA PHE A 170 10.84 -1.92 -4.44
C PHE A 170 9.39 -2.22 -4.05
N GLY A 171 8.57 -2.65 -5.01
CA GLY A 171 7.14 -2.89 -4.84
C GLY A 171 6.81 -4.00 -3.84
N HIS A 172 7.75 -4.92 -3.58
CA HIS A 172 7.58 -5.96 -2.57
C HIS A 172 7.35 -5.39 -1.16
N LEU A 173 8.16 -4.41 -0.75
CA LEU A 173 8.09 -3.81 0.59
C LEU A 173 6.83 -2.94 0.72
N LEU A 174 6.48 -2.22 -0.34
CA LEU A 174 5.26 -1.41 -0.40
C LEU A 174 4.01 -2.28 -0.29
N ALA A 175 3.94 -3.40 -1.02
CA ALA A 175 2.79 -4.31 -0.97
C ALA A 175 2.66 -5.03 0.39
N GLN A 176 3.77 -5.37 1.03
CA GLN A 176 3.74 -5.92 2.39
C GLN A 176 3.21 -4.91 3.40
N ASN A 177 3.60 -3.64 3.27
CA ASN A 177 3.09 -2.57 4.11
C ASN A 177 1.59 -2.33 3.88
N ASP A 178 1.14 -2.29 2.62
CA ASP A 178 -0.29 -2.19 2.29
C ASP A 178 -1.09 -3.35 2.87
N CYS A 179 -0.60 -4.58 2.69
CA CYS A 179 -1.26 -5.79 3.16
C CYS A 179 -1.44 -5.84 4.68
N ARG A 180 -0.47 -5.30 5.44
CA ARG A 180 -0.53 -5.28 6.91
C ARG A 180 -1.74 -4.50 7.44
N TYR A 181 -2.22 -3.50 6.69
CA TYR A 181 -3.31 -2.63 7.12
C TYR A 181 -4.67 -3.01 6.51
N ARG A 182 -4.75 -4.20 5.88
CA ARG A 182 -5.98 -4.76 5.31
C ARG A 182 -6.63 -5.78 6.23
#